data_AF-A0A5M5WZA1-F1
#
_entry.id   AF-A0A5M5WZA1-F1
#
_cell.length_a   1.000
_cell.length_b   1.000
_cell.length_c   1.000
_cell.angle_alpha   90.00
_cell.angle_beta   90.00
_cell.angle_gamma   90.00
#
_symmetry.space_group_name_H-M   'P 1'
#
loop_
_entity.id
_entity.type
_entity.pdbx_description
1 polymer ?
#
loop_
_entity_poly.entity_id
_entity_poly.type
_entity_poly.pdbx_seq_one_letter_code
_entity_poly.pdbx_strand_id
1 'polypeptide(L)'
;MKKLLFSLFTVFSFCVPSIAQQYSNPVINYSLPDPTVIKADDGYYYLYATENIRNLPIHRSKDMVNWSFVGTAFTNETRPTFEPKGNLWAPDINKIGDRYVMYYSMSVWGGEWTCGIGVATADKPEGPFTDHGKLFRSNEIGIQNCIDPFYIEDGGKKYLFWGSFHGIYGAELSDDGLSLKEGMKPQQVAGTAYEGTYIHKRGGYYYLFASIGRCCEGLKSTYTTVVGRSKYLFGPYVDKKGESMLENHHEVLIDKNEAFVGPGHNSEIVTDDKGADWVFYHAVSVANPEGRVLMLDRVNWKKGWPVVEGDTPSLQAKAPVIRHK
;
A
#
# COMPACT_ATOMS: atom_id res chain seq x y z
N MET A 1 -44.18 54.77 -37.52
CA MET A 1 -43.41 54.74 -36.25
C MET A 1 -43.74 53.45 -35.50
N LYS A 2 -42.87 52.43 -35.54
CA LYS A 2 -42.97 51.25 -34.65
C LYS A 2 -41.57 51.04 -34.05
N LYS A 3 -41.43 51.29 -32.75
CA LYS A 3 -40.19 51.06 -31.98
C LYS A 3 -40.12 49.58 -31.64
N LEU A 4 -39.03 48.91 -32.03
CA LEU A 4 -38.72 47.55 -31.63
C LEU A 4 -37.88 47.62 -30.35
N LEU A 5 -38.41 47.14 -29.21
CA LEU A 5 -37.63 46.95 -27.99
C LEU A 5 -36.96 45.57 -28.05
N PHE A 6 -35.63 45.54 -28.02
CA PHE A 6 -34.86 44.34 -27.70
C PHE A 6 -34.79 44.19 -26.18
N SER A 7 -35.39 43.12 -25.65
CA SER A 7 -35.23 42.74 -24.24
C SER A 7 -34.00 41.85 -24.11
N LEU A 8 -32.99 42.32 -23.37
CA LEU A 8 -31.78 41.57 -23.06
C LEU A 8 -32.09 40.61 -21.91
N PHE A 9 -32.17 39.30 -22.18
CA PHE A 9 -32.27 38.28 -21.14
C PHE A 9 -30.89 38.00 -20.55
N THR A 10 -30.60 38.56 -19.38
CA THR A 10 -29.42 38.22 -18.59
C THR A 10 -29.64 36.85 -17.92
N VAL A 11 -28.97 35.82 -18.42
CA VAL A 11 -28.96 34.50 -17.78
C VAL A 11 -28.01 34.55 -16.58
N PHE A 12 -28.57 34.64 -15.37
CA PHE A 12 -27.82 34.42 -14.14
C PHE A 12 -27.54 32.93 -13.99
N SER A 13 -26.30 32.53 -14.30
CA SER A 13 -25.79 31.19 -13.98
C SER A 13 -25.60 31.09 -12.47
N PHE A 14 -26.58 30.54 -11.76
CA PHE A 14 -26.43 30.16 -10.36
C PHE A 14 -25.43 29.01 -10.25
N CYS A 15 -24.20 29.32 -9.88
CA CYS A 15 -23.20 28.33 -9.51
C CYS A 15 -23.58 27.77 -8.14
N VAL A 16 -24.36 26.69 -8.10
CA VAL A 16 -24.61 25.96 -6.86
C VAL A 16 -23.27 25.37 -6.40
N PRO A 17 -22.75 25.73 -5.22
CA PRO A 17 -21.53 25.13 -4.73
C PRO A 17 -21.79 23.64 -4.53
N SER A 18 -21.07 22.80 -5.27
CA SER A 18 -21.03 21.36 -5.02
C SER A 18 -20.58 21.15 -3.58
N ILE A 19 -21.47 20.64 -2.72
CA ILE A 19 -21.08 20.17 -1.39
C ILE A 19 -20.02 19.09 -1.64
N ALA A 20 -18.81 19.30 -1.13
CA ALA A 20 -17.79 18.26 -1.19
C ALA A 20 -18.29 17.08 -0.36
N GLN A 21 -18.46 15.92 -1.00
CA GLN A 21 -18.81 14.68 -0.31
C GLN A 21 -17.76 14.41 0.77
N GLN A 22 -18.19 13.97 1.95
CA GLN A 22 -17.32 13.58 3.05
C GLN A 22 -17.37 12.06 3.22
N TYR A 23 -16.32 11.48 3.80
CA TYR A 23 -16.30 10.10 4.26
C TYR A 23 -15.88 10.05 5.73
N SER A 24 -16.11 8.90 6.36
CA SER A 24 -15.65 8.59 7.71
C SER A 24 -14.69 7.42 7.65
N ASN A 25 -13.65 7.46 8.47
CA ASN A 25 -12.84 6.28 8.73
C ASN A 25 -13.44 5.43 9.87
N PRO A 26 -13.20 4.11 9.85
CA PRO A 26 -12.57 3.36 8.77
C PRO A 26 -13.47 3.25 7.53
N VAL A 27 -12.87 3.17 6.34
CA VAL A 27 -13.61 2.93 5.08
C VAL A 27 -14.03 1.46 4.93
N ILE A 28 -13.40 0.53 5.66
CA ILE A 28 -13.87 -0.85 5.90
C ILE A 28 -13.70 -1.19 7.38
N ASN A 29 -14.81 -1.49 8.07
CA ASN A 29 -14.84 -1.71 9.51
C ASN A 29 -14.81 -3.19 9.93
N TYR A 30 -13.95 -3.98 9.29
CA TYR A 30 -13.57 -5.33 9.73
C TYR A 30 -12.10 -5.55 9.44
N SER A 31 -11.53 -6.62 10.00
CA SER A 31 -10.09 -6.88 9.89
C SER A 31 -9.66 -7.13 8.45
N LEU A 32 -8.91 -6.18 7.89
CA LEU A 32 -8.35 -6.21 6.55
C LEU A 32 -6.92 -5.63 6.57
N PRO A 33 -5.96 -6.41 7.09
CA PRO A 33 -4.65 -5.87 7.37
C PRO A 33 -3.72 -5.88 6.16
N ASP A 34 -2.67 -5.08 6.27
CA ASP A 34 -1.58 -5.03 5.30
C ASP A 34 -2.11 -4.76 3.86
N PRO A 35 -2.89 -3.68 3.66
CA PRO A 35 -3.56 -3.43 2.39
C PRO A 35 -2.57 -3.02 1.30
N THR A 36 -2.71 -3.60 0.11
CA THR A 36 -2.21 -3.02 -1.15
C THR A 36 -3.39 -2.60 -2.01
N VAL A 37 -3.22 -1.51 -2.79
CA VAL A 37 -4.27 -0.96 -3.65
C VAL A 37 -3.71 -0.57 -5.00
N ILE A 38 -4.40 -0.97 -6.08
CA ILE A 38 -4.11 -0.53 -7.44
C ILE A 38 -5.34 0.05 -8.12
N LYS A 39 -5.12 0.95 -9.08
CA LYS A 39 -6.15 1.34 -10.06
C LYS A 39 -5.97 0.48 -11.32
N ALA A 40 -6.94 -0.38 -11.60
CA ALA A 40 -6.91 -1.26 -12.77
C ALA A 40 -7.41 -0.55 -14.05
N ASP A 41 -7.14 -1.14 -15.21
CA ASP A 41 -7.51 -0.55 -16.51
C ASP A 41 -9.03 -0.43 -16.73
N ASP A 42 -9.82 -1.25 -16.01
CA ASP A 42 -11.28 -1.20 -16.04
C ASP A 42 -11.85 0.02 -15.28
N GLY A 43 -10.97 0.84 -14.70
CA GLY A 43 -11.30 2.08 -13.99
C GLY A 43 -11.64 1.89 -12.51
N TYR A 44 -11.59 0.66 -12.00
CA TYR A 44 -11.81 0.40 -10.57
C TYR A 44 -10.51 0.38 -9.78
N TYR A 45 -10.64 0.66 -8.49
CA TYR A 45 -9.62 0.39 -7.50
C TYR A 45 -9.80 -1.02 -6.96
N TYR A 46 -8.72 -1.78 -6.88
CA TYR A 46 -8.70 -3.12 -6.29
C TYR A 46 -7.81 -3.11 -5.07
N LEU A 47 -8.25 -3.78 -4.01
CA LEU A 47 -7.55 -3.89 -2.75
C LEU A 47 -7.36 -5.35 -2.38
N TYR A 48 -6.17 -5.67 -1.90
CA TYR A 48 -5.76 -6.99 -1.41
C TYR A 48 -5.15 -6.84 -0.02
N ALA A 49 -5.22 -7.88 0.79
CA ALA A 49 -4.81 -7.82 2.19
C ALA A 49 -4.33 -9.17 2.70
N THR A 50 -3.69 -9.17 3.87
CA THR A 50 -3.36 -10.38 4.64
C THR A 50 -4.60 -11.23 4.90
N GLU A 51 -4.42 -12.56 4.92
CA GLU A 51 -5.53 -13.52 4.87
C GLU A 51 -6.36 -13.73 6.16
N ASN A 52 -6.67 -12.66 6.88
CA ASN A 52 -7.73 -12.69 7.90
C ASN A 52 -9.07 -13.19 7.31
N ILE A 53 -9.29 -12.94 6.02
CA ILE A 53 -10.17 -13.73 5.16
C ILE A 53 -9.27 -14.70 4.37
N ARG A 54 -9.50 -16.01 4.52
CA ARG A 54 -8.62 -17.05 3.97
C ARG A 54 -8.35 -16.85 2.47
N ASN A 55 -7.10 -17.05 2.05
CA ASN A 55 -6.65 -17.00 0.65
C ASN A 55 -6.54 -15.61 -0.01
N LEU A 56 -6.23 -14.57 0.79
CA LEU A 56 -6.03 -13.17 0.36
C LEU A 56 -7.30 -12.54 -0.23
N PRO A 57 -8.08 -11.78 0.55
CA PRO A 57 -9.31 -11.18 0.08
C PRO A 57 -9.07 -10.10 -0.96
N ILE A 58 -10.00 -9.99 -1.90
CA ILE A 58 -10.02 -8.97 -2.93
C ILE A 58 -11.26 -8.12 -2.74
N HIS A 59 -11.07 -6.81 -2.67
CA HIS A 59 -12.15 -5.83 -2.69
C HIS A 59 -12.00 -4.92 -3.89
N ARG A 60 -13.13 -4.35 -4.34
CA ARG A 60 -13.16 -3.40 -5.43
C ARG A 60 -13.97 -2.16 -5.06
N SER A 61 -13.53 -0.99 -5.52
CA SER A 61 -14.22 0.29 -5.35
C SER A 61 -14.14 1.15 -6.60
N LYS A 62 -15.13 2.03 -6.81
CA LYS A 62 -15.06 3.11 -7.80
C LYS A 62 -14.55 4.42 -7.22
N ASP A 63 -14.70 4.61 -5.92
CA ASP A 63 -14.59 5.92 -5.27
C ASP A 63 -13.61 5.94 -4.09
N MET A 64 -12.87 4.83 -3.88
CA MET A 64 -11.90 4.62 -2.80
C MET A 64 -12.51 4.57 -1.40
N VAL A 65 -13.83 4.77 -1.26
CA VAL A 65 -14.54 4.85 0.03
C VAL A 65 -15.49 3.67 0.18
N ASN A 66 -16.27 3.36 -0.85
CA ASN A 66 -17.25 2.29 -0.85
C ASN A 66 -16.65 1.05 -1.53
N TRP A 67 -16.41 0.02 -0.74
CA TRP A 67 -15.75 -1.21 -1.17
C TRP A 67 -16.72 -2.39 -1.22
N SER A 68 -16.58 -3.23 -2.23
CA SER A 68 -17.30 -4.49 -2.38
C SER A 68 -16.31 -5.65 -2.38
N PHE A 69 -16.56 -6.67 -1.56
CA PHE A 69 -15.79 -7.93 -1.65
C PHE A 69 -16.10 -8.63 -2.97
N VAL A 70 -15.06 -9.04 -3.70
CA VAL A 70 -15.20 -9.66 -5.04
C VAL A 70 -14.60 -11.07 -5.13
N GLY A 71 -13.93 -11.56 -4.08
CA GLY A 71 -13.38 -12.90 -4.04
C GLY A 71 -12.06 -12.97 -3.29
N THR A 72 -11.30 -14.04 -3.53
CA THR A 72 -9.98 -14.28 -2.94
C THR A 72 -9.00 -14.64 -4.05
N ALA A 73 -7.71 -14.33 -3.88
CA ALA A 73 -6.70 -14.60 -4.91
C ALA A 73 -6.57 -16.11 -5.18
N PHE A 74 -6.65 -16.93 -4.14
CA PHE A 74 -6.56 -18.38 -4.23
C PHE A 74 -7.83 -19.08 -3.71
N THR A 75 -7.98 -20.35 -4.07
CA THR A 75 -8.94 -21.28 -3.45
C THR A 75 -8.17 -22.26 -2.57
N ASN A 76 -8.87 -23.21 -1.91
CA ASN A 76 -8.18 -24.27 -1.18
C ASN A 76 -7.35 -25.17 -2.11
N GLU A 77 -7.79 -25.32 -3.36
CA GLU A 77 -7.17 -26.16 -4.39
C GLU A 77 -5.97 -25.46 -5.05
N THR A 78 -6.04 -24.14 -5.26
CA THR A 78 -4.97 -23.35 -5.91
C THR A 78 -4.02 -22.69 -4.93
N ARG A 79 -4.16 -22.94 -3.63
CA ARG A 79 -3.36 -22.31 -2.60
C ARG A 79 -1.88 -22.71 -2.71
N PRO A 80 -0.94 -21.75 -2.59
CA PRO A 80 0.50 -22.05 -2.48
C PRO A 80 0.83 -22.94 -1.27
N THR A 81 1.90 -23.75 -1.39
CA THR A 81 2.28 -24.77 -0.38
C THR A 81 3.76 -24.76 0.03
N PHE A 82 4.55 -23.79 -0.44
CA PHE A 82 6.01 -23.83 -0.26
C PHE A 82 6.50 -23.60 1.17
N GLU A 83 5.65 -23.08 2.06
CA GLU A 83 5.86 -23.03 3.50
C GLU A 83 4.74 -23.82 4.22
N PRO A 84 5.02 -25.03 4.71
CA PRO A 84 4.02 -25.85 5.41
C PRO A 84 3.41 -25.12 6.61
N LYS A 85 2.07 -25.13 6.71
CA LYS A 85 1.30 -24.39 7.72
C LYS A 85 1.42 -22.86 7.63
N GLY A 86 2.09 -22.35 6.59
CA GLY A 86 2.26 -20.93 6.34
C GLY A 86 0.93 -20.26 5.99
N ASN A 87 0.77 -19.06 6.52
CA ASN A 87 -0.28 -18.13 6.14
C ASN A 87 0.24 -17.16 5.06
N LEU A 88 -0.68 -16.59 4.27
CA LEU A 88 -0.41 -15.63 3.21
C LEU A 88 -0.55 -14.21 3.73
N TRP A 89 0.53 -13.44 3.69
CA TRP A 89 0.60 -12.09 4.26
C TRP A 89 1.02 -11.06 3.24
N ALA A 90 0.56 -9.82 3.46
CA ALA A 90 1.02 -8.59 2.81
C ALA A 90 1.24 -8.77 1.31
N PRO A 91 0.17 -9.06 0.54
CA PRO A 91 0.32 -9.16 -0.91
C PRO A 91 0.65 -7.80 -1.50
N ASP A 92 1.39 -7.81 -2.60
CA ASP A 92 1.63 -6.67 -3.46
C ASP A 92 1.26 -7.04 -4.90
N ILE A 93 0.46 -6.21 -5.56
CA ILE A 93 -0.17 -6.52 -6.85
C ILE A 93 0.21 -5.44 -7.85
N ASN A 94 0.72 -5.85 -9.00
CA ASN A 94 1.25 -4.93 -9.99
C ASN A 94 0.88 -5.36 -11.40
N LYS A 95 0.67 -4.40 -12.29
CA LYS A 95 0.49 -4.69 -13.71
C LYS A 95 1.86 -4.71 -14.38
N ILE A 96 2.30 -5.89 -14.81
CA ILE A 96 3.59 -6.11 -15.48
C ILE A 96 3.31 -6.55 -16.91
N GLY A 97 3.55 -5.66 -17.87
CA GLY A 97 3.11 -5.86 -19.25
C GLY A 97 1.58 -5.98 -19.32
N ASP A 98 1.09 -7.08 -19.87
CA ASP A 98 -0.35 -7.34 -20.05
C ASP A 98 -0.98 -8.16 -18.91
N ARG A 99 -0.22 -8.48 -17.85
CA ARG A 99 -0.68 -9.34 -16.75
C ARG A 99 -0.65 -8.62 -15.41
N TYR A 100 -1.51 -9.06 -14.51
CA TYR A 100 -1.43 -8.75 -13.09
C TYR A 100 -0.51 -9.78 -12.43
N VAL A 101 0.49 -9.29 -11.70
CA VAL A 101 1.49 -10.09 -10.98
C VAL A 101 1.36 -9.77 -9.50
N MET A 102 1.06 -10.79 -8.71
CA MET A 102 0.94 -10.72 -7.26
C MET A 102 2.17 -11.33 -6.61
N TYR A 103 2.91 -10.54 -5.85
CA TYR A 103 3.88 -11.03 -4.88
C TYR A 103 3.17 -11.21 -3.54
N TYR A 104 3.47 -12.27 -2.81
CA TYR A 104 2.87 -12.49 -1.49
C TYR A 104 3.84 -13.21 -0.57
N SER A 105 3.73 -12.95 0.73
CA SER A 105 4.51 -13.65 1.73
C SER A 105 3.82 -14.97 2.09
N MET A 106 4.58 -16.03 2.34
CA MET A 106 4.07 -17.24 3.00
C MET A 106 4.93 -17.54 4.23
N SER A 107 4.31 -17.50 5.41
CA SER A 107 5.05 -17.52 6.67
C SER A 107 4.25 -18.12 7.83
N VAL A 108 4.97 -18.66 8.81
CA VAL A 108 4.43 -19.07 10.11
C VAL A 108 4.94 -18.06 11.13
N TRP A 109 4.11 -17.68 12.11
CA TRP A 109 4.53 -16.75 13.16
C TRP A 109 5.79 -17.26 13.87
N GLY A 110 6.86 -16.44 13.91
CA GLY A 110 8.18 -16.81 14.43
C GLY A 110 9.06 -17.65 13.47
N GLY A 111 8.55 -18.03 12.30
CA GLY A 111 9.23 -18.80 11.25
C GLY A 111 10.12 -17.95 10.33
N GLU A 112 10.93 -17.06 10.89
CA GLU A 112 11.62 -15.99 10.15
C GLU A 112 12.67 -16.50 9.15
N TRP A 113 13.21 -17.70 9.35
CA TRP A 113 14.16 -18.33 8.42
C TRP A 113 13.50 -19.23 7.38
N THR A 114 12.27 -19.65 7.61
CA THR A 114 11.56 -20.58 6.72
C THR A 114 10.52 -19.87 5.85
N CYS A 115 10.08 -18.66 6.23
CA CYS A 115 9.24 -17.82 5.39
C CYS A 115 9.87 -17.46 4.04
N GLY A 116 9.06 -16.92 3.14
CA GLY A 116 9.52 -16.44 1.85
C GLY A 116 8.42 -15.74 1.06
N ILE A 117 8.79 -15.28 -0.12
CA ILE A 117 7.89 -14.60 -1.06
C ILE A 117 7.61 -15.54 -2.22
N GLY A 118 6.33 -15.68 -2.57
CA GLY A 118 5.87 -16.31 -3.80
C GLY A 118 5.36 -15.31 -4.82
N VAL A 119 5.08 -15.80 -6.02
CA VAL A 119 4.55 -15.00 -7.11
C VAL A 119 3.41 -15.73 -7.83
N ALA A 120 2.36 -15.00 -8.16
CA ALA A 120 1.21 -15.49 -8.90
C ALA A 120 0.83 -14.52 -10.01
N THR A 121 0.14 -15.00 -11.05
CA THR A 121 -0.29 -14.14 -12.16
C THR A 121 -1.76 -14.30 -12.50
N ALA A 122 -2.40 -13.25 -12.99
CA ALA A 122 -3.75 -13.25 -13.53
C ALA A 122 -3.88 -12.33 -14.76
N ASP A 123 -4.85 -12.61 -15.62
CA ASP A 123 -5.21 -11.74 -16.75
C ASP A 123 -6.13 -10.58 -16.32
N LYS A 124 -6.75 -10.71 -15.14
CA LYS A 124 -7.67 -9.72 -14.55
C LYS A 124 -7.27 -9.44 -13.10
N PRO A 125 -7.59 -8.25 -12.58
CA PRO A 125 -7.27 -7.93 -11.19
C PRO A 125 -8.03 -8.84 -10.21
N GLU A 126 -9.29 -9.20 -10.47
CA GLU A 126 -10.02 -10.16 -9.61
C GLU A 126 -9.56 -11.62 -9.74
N GLY A 127 -8.59 -11.92 -10.61
CA GLY A 127 -8.16 -13.29 -10.89
C GLY A 127 -8.98 -13.99 -11.99
N PRO A 128 -8.97 -15.33 -12.04
CA PRO A 128 -8.27 -16.22 -11.11
C PRO A 128 -6.74 -16.07 -11.18
N PHE A 129 -6.07 -16.22 -10.04
CA PHE A 129 -4.61 -16.23 -9.98
C PHE A 129 -4.06 -17.64 -10.15
N THR A 130 -2.99 -17.74 -10.94
CA THR A 130 -2.17 -18.94 -11.06
C THR A 130 -0.92 -18.76 -10.21
N ASP A 131 -0.74 -19.60 -9.20
CA ASP A 131 0.48 -19.69 -8.39
C ASP A 131 1.65 -20.23 -9.21
N HIS A 132 2.82 -19.59 -9.10
CA HIS A 132 4.09 -20.07 -9.67
C HIS A 132 5.08 -20.55 -8.59
N GLY A 133 4.65 -20.59 -7.33
CA GLY A 133 5.44 -21.01 -6.19
C GLY A 133 6.29 -19.89 -5.60
N LYS A 134 7.30 -20.27 -4.82
CA LYS A 134 8.24 -19.33 -4.21
C LYS A 134 9.14 -18.68 -5.27
N LEU A 135 9.35 -17.37 -5.14
CA LEU A 135 10.54 -16.71 -5.70
C LEU A 135 11.78 -17.13 -4.92
N PHE A 136 11.67 -17.11 -3.59
CA PHE A 136 12.73 -17.49 -2.66
C PHE A 136 12.18 -17.65 -1.24
N ARG A 137 12.96 -18.31 -0.39
CA ARG A 137 12.79 -18.34 1.06
C ARG A 137 13.98 -17.70 1.77
N SER A 138 13.76 -17.20 2.98
CA SER A 138 14.79 -16.55 3.81
C SER A 138 16.08 -17.36 3.92
N ASN A 139 15.97 -18.67 4.18
CA ASN A 139 17.11 -19.58 4.27
C ASN A 139 17.83 -19.84 2.93
N GLU A 140 17.19 -19.64 1.79
CA GLU A 140 17.79 -19.85 0.46
C GLU A 140 18.70 -18.69 0.07
N ILE A 141 18.35 -17.48 0.49
CA ILE A 141 19.13 -16.27 0.19
C ILE A 141 19.94 -15.73 1.38
N GLY A 142 19.81 -16.36 2.55
CA GLY A 142 20.58 -16.01 3.75
C GLY A 142 20.16 -14.69 4.40
N ILE A 143 18.91 -14.26 4.22
CA ILE A 143 18.36 -13.02 4.78
C ILE A 143 17.16 -13.38 5.65
N GLN A 144 17.16 -12.89 6.90
CA GLN A 144 16.12 -13.20 7.87
C GLN A 144 14.82 -12.44 7.57
N ASN A 145 13.69 -13.11 7.79
CA ASN A 145 12.33 -12.55 7.70
C ASN A 145 11.99 -11.89 6.37
N CYS A 146 12.16 -12.64 5.27
CA CYS A 146 11.82 -12.24 3.93
C CYS A 146 10.31 -12.31 3.66
N ILE A 147 9.61 -11.26 4.07
CA ILE A 147 8.17 -11.03 3.87
C ILE A 147 7.94 -9.58 3.41
N ASP A 148 6.69 -9.16 3.27
CA ASP A 148 6.25 -7.80 2.91
C ASP A 148 6.86 -7.31 1.58
N PRO A 149 6.58 -8.01 0.45
CA PRO A 149 7.06 -7.60 -0.85
C PRO A 149 6.52 -6.24 -1.29
N PHE A 150 7.33 -5.49 -2.03
CA PHE A 150 6.93 -4.30 -2.77
C PHE A 150 7.68 -4.23 -4.10
N TYR A 151 6.94 -4.12 -5.20
CA TYR A 151 7.49 -4.03 -6.54
C TYR A 151 7.56 -2.58 -7.04
N ILE A 152 8.59 -2.28 -7.83
CA ILE A 152 8.71 -1.00 -8.54
C ILE A 152 9.48 -1.14 -9.85
N GLU A 153 9.05 -0.40 -10.88
CA GLU A 153 9.85 -0.18 -12.09
C GLU A 153 10.63 1.13 -12.02
N ASP A 154 11.92 1.08 -12.39
CA ASP A 154 12.76 2.26 -12.55
C ASP A 154 13.76 2.08 -13.68
N GLY A 155 13.84 3.07 -14.58
CA GLY A 155 14.80 3.04 -15.70
C GLY A 155 14.64 1.86 -16.65
N GLY A 156 13.42 1.32 -16.80
CA GLY A 156 13.15 0.14 -17.63
C GLY A 156 13.48 -1.20 -16.97
N LYS A 157 13.88 -1.19 -15.70
CA LYS A 157 14.15 -2.38 -14.90
C LYS A 157 13.09 -2.57 -13.82
N LYS A 158 12.98 -3.81 -13.36
CA LYS A 158 12.05 -4.25 -12.34
C LYS A 158 12.78 -4.56 -11.05
N TYR A 159 12.22 -4.14 -9.93
CA TYR A 159 12.80 -4.36 -8.62
C TYR A 159 11.75 -4.88 -7.66
N LEU A 160 12.19 -5.75 -6.75
CA LEU A 160 11.43 -6.14 -5.59
C LEU A 160 12.16 -5.66 -4.34
N PHE A 161 11.43 -5.08 -3.40
CA PHE A 161 11.86 -4.77 -2.05
C PHE A 161 11.10 -5.65 -1.07
N TRP A 162 11.72 -6.01 0.05
CA TRP A 162 11.13 -6.86 1.07
C TRP A 162 11.85 -6.72 2.41
N GLY A 163 11.24 -7.23 3.46
CA GLY A 163 11.86 -7.40 4.78
C GLY A 163 10.98 -6.88 5.91
N SER A 164 11.16 -7.47 7.08
CA SER A 164 10.49 -7.07 8.31
C SER A 164 11.44 -7.20 9.50
N PHE A 165 11.69 -6.08 10.19
CA PHE A 165 12.49 -5.92 11.41
C PHE A 165 13.94 -6.46 11.43
N HIS A 166 14.45 -6.92 10.28
CA HIS A 166 15.83 -7.40 10.10
C HIS A 166 16.56 -6.68 8.95
N GLY A 167 16.03 -5.52 8.56
CA GLY A 167 16.46 -4.77 7.38
C GLY A 167 15.44 -4.84 6.26
N ILE A 168 15.38 -3.77 5.47
CA ILE A 168 14.68 -3.78 4.18
C ILE A 168 15.72 -3.98 3.10
N TYR A 169 15.50 -4.95 2.22
CA TYR A 169 16.38 -5.32 1.13
C TYR A 169 15.67 -5.09 -0.20
N GLY A 170 16.45 -4.85 -1.25
CA GLY A 170 15.94 -4.79 -2.61
C GLY A 170 16.84 -5.51 -3.60
N ALA A 171 16.25 -5.98 -4.70
CA ALA A 171 16.98 -6.62 -5.78
C ALA A 171 16.28 -6.43 -7.13
N GLU A 172 17.06 -6.56 -8.21
CA GLU A 172 16.55 -6.59 -9.58
C GLU A 172 15.83 -7.93 -9.85
N LEU A 173 14.67 -7.85 -10.48
CA LEU A 173 13.89 -9.00 -10.98
C LEU A 173 14.25 -9.29 -12.45
N SER A 174 13.82 -10.46 -12.94
CA SER A 174 13.74 -10.77 -14.36
C SER A 174 12.76 -9.82 -15.07
N ASP A 175 12.87 -9.74 -16.40
CA ASP A 175 12.03 -8.83 -17.21
C ASP A 175 10.53 -9.14 -17.14
N ASP A 176 10.16 -10.40 -16.88
CA ASP A 176 8.79 -10.84 -16.64
C ASP A 176 8.33 -10.66 -15.18
N GLY A 177 9.24 -10.29 -14.28
CA GLY A 177 8.97 -10.13 -12.85
C GLY A 177 8.78 -11.44 -12.08
N LEU A 178 9.00 -12.61 -12.69
CA LEU A 178 8.66 -13.91 -12.10
C LEU A 178 9.86 -14.62 -11.43
N SER A 179 11.05 -14.03 -11.47
CA SER A 179 12.21 -14.51 -10.73
C SER A 179 13.13 -13.36 -10.32
N LEU A 180 14.00 -13.61 -9.35
CA LEU A 180 15.12 -12.73 -9.09
C LEU A 180 16.10 -12.80 -10.25
N LYS A 181 16.68 -11.67 -10.66
CA LYS A 181 17.66 -11.65 -11.75
C LYS A 181 18.88 -12.50 -11.39
N GLU A 182 19.34 -13.33 -12.33
CA GLU A 182 20.51 -14.18 -12.13
C GLU A 182 21.74 -13.36 -11.72
N GLY A 183 22.46 -13.85 -10.69
CA GLY A 183 23.68 -13.23 -10.18
C GLY A 183 23.48 -11.92 -9.42
N MET A 184 22.23 -11.47 -9.23
CA MET A 184 21.96 -10.30 -8.40
C MET A 184 22.37 -10.55 -6.94
N LYS A 185 22.63 -9.47 -6.21
CA LYS A 185 22.83 -9.50 -4.77
C LYS A 185 21.82 -8.55 -4.13
N PRO A 186 21.00 -9.02 -3.16
CA PRO A 186 20.13 -8.13 -2.42
C PRO A 186 20.93 -7.03 -1.72
N GLN A 187 20.45 -5.79 -1.81
CA GLN A 187 21.05 -4.64 -1.14
C GLN A 187 20.12 -4.17 -0.02
N GLN A 188 20.65 -4.02 1.19
CA GLN A 188 19.93 -3.41 2.30
C GLN A 188 19.78 -1.89 2.06
N VAL A 189 18.56 -1.37 2.22
CA VAL A 189 18.22 0.04 2.01
C VAL A 189 17.66 0.75 3.25
N ALA A 190 17.24 -0.01 4.27
CA ALA A 190 16.85 0.50 5.58
C ALA A 190 17.22 -0.47 6.71
N GLY A 191 17.29 0.06 7.92
CA GLY A 191 17.73 -0.63 9.13
C GLY A 191 16.70 -1.61 9.69
N THR A 192 16.87 -2.01 10.94
CA THR A 192 16.12 -3.10 11.59
C THR A 192 14.82 -2.67 12.26
N ALA A 193 14.45 -1.38 12.20
CA ALA A 193 13.21 -0.91 12.82
C ALA A 193 11.96 -1.10 11.95
N TYR A 194 12.12 -1.50 10.68
CA TYR A 194 11.10 -1.29 9.65
C TYR A 194 10.52 -2.59 9.09
N GLU A 195 9.25 -2.53 8.69
CA GLU A 195 8.55 -3.51 7.83
C GLU A 195 7.51 -2.81 6.95
N GLY A 196 6.78 -3.56 6.09
CA GLY A 196 5.72 -3.02 5.24
C GLY A 196 6.19 -1.89 4.31
N THR A 197 7.25 -2.15 3.55
CA THR A 197 7.89 -1.12 2.72
C THR A 197 7.04 -0.72 1.52
N TYR A 198 6.99 0.57 1.21
CA TYR A 198 6.50 1.12 -0.05
C TYR A 198 7.43 2.25 -0.51
N ILE A 199 7.83 2.27 -1.79
CA ILE A 199 8.67 3.35 -2.33
C ILE A 199 7.91 4.16 -3.39
N HIS A 200 7.71 5.45 -3.13
CA HIS A 200 7.07 6.38 -4.05
C HIS A 200 8.07 7.30 -4.72
N LYS A 201 8.06 7.40 -6.05
CA LYS A 201 8.91 8.35 -6.80
C LYS A 201 8.17 9.67 -7.06
N ARG A 202 8.69 10.78 -6.53
CA ARG A 202 8.10 12.12 -6.73
C ARG A 202 9.15 13.22 -6.67
N GLY A 203 9.04 14.22 -7.55
CA GLY A 203 9.86 15.44 -7.50
C GLY A 203 11.38 15.16 -7.54
N GLY A 204 11.78 14.11 -8.25
CA GLY A 204 13.19 13.68 -8.33
C GLY A 204 13.74 13.09 -7.01
N TYR A 205 12.87 12.56 -6.16
CA TYR A 205 13.19 11.78 -4.98
C TYR A 205 12.41 10.46 -4.99
N TYR A 206 12.93 9.47 -4.29
CA TYR A 206 12.25 8.25 -3.86
C TYR A 206 11.93 8.40 -2.38
N TYR A 207 10.71 8.13 -1.96
CA TYR A 207 10.26 8.18 -0.58
C TYR A 207 9.98 6.75 -0.13
N LEU A 208 10.76 6.25 0.83
CA LEU A 208 10.55 4.94 1.44
C LEU A 208 9.63 5.13 2.64
N PHE A 209 8.39 4.70 2.47
CA PHE A 209 7.42 4.52 3.54
C PHE A 209 7.61 3.15 4.15
N ALA A 210 7.48 3.07 5.47
CA ALA A 210 7.56 1.83 6.22
C ALA A 210 6.75 1.98 7.51
N SER A 211 6.66 0.90 8.27
CA SER A 211 6.09 0.92 9.62
C SER A 211 7.10 0.47 10.65
N ILE A 212 7.03 1.08 11.83
CA ILE A 212 7.84 0.73 13.01
C ILE A 212 6.94 0.29 14.16
N GLY A 213 7.50 -0.36 15.17
CA GLY A 213 6.75 -0.75 16.36
C GLY A 213 6.01 -2.08 16.18
N ARG A 214 4.87 -2.25 16.85
CA ARG A 214 4.14 -3.54 16.89
C ARG A 214 2.73 -3.39 16.33
N CYS A 215 2.42 -4.07 15.22
CA CYS A 215 1.13 -4.04 14.50
C CYS A 215 -0.02 -4.76 15.21
N CYS A 216 0.32 -5.81 15.95
CA CYS A 216 -0.57 -6.96 16.07
C CYS A 216 -0.94 -7.30 17.52
N GLU A 217 -1.04 -6.27 18.37
CA GLU A 217 -1.35 -6.40 19.81
C GLU A 217 -2.68 -5.71 20.21
N GLY A 218 -3.60 -5.54 19.26
CA GLY A 218 -4.87 -4.85 19.50
C GLY A 218 -4.64 -3.43 20.02
N LEU A 219 -5.25 -3.08 21.16
CA LEU A 219 -5.10 -1.75 21.76
C LEU A 219 -3.66 -1.42 22.23
N LYS A 220 -2.80 -2.43 22.39
CA LYS A 220 -1.39 -2.24 22.79
C LYS A 220 -0.45 -2.01 21.61
N SER A 221 -0.98 -2.05 20.39
CA SER A 221 -0.19 -1.82 19.18
C SER A 221 0.46 -0.45 19.20
N THR A 222 1.77 -0.42 18.97
CA THR A 222 2.59 0.79 18.93
C THR A 222 3.05 1.10 17.51
N TYR A 223 2.33 0.56 16.53
CA TYR A 223 2.65 0.69 15.12
C TYR A 223 2.49 2.14 14.67
N THR A 224 3.46 2.62 13.89
CA THR A 224 3.48 4.01 13.39
C THR A 224 4.00 3.98 11.96
N THR A 225 3.34 4.74 11.06
CA THR A 225 3.79 4.90 9.68
C THR A 225 4.86 5.97 9.61
N VAL A 226 5.97 5.68 8.95
CA VAL A 226 7.16 6.54 8.87
C VAL A 226 7.67 6.66 7.45
N VAL A 227 8.51 7.66 7.19
CA VAL A 227 9.05 7.93 5.86
C VAL A 227 10.47 8.50 5.91
N GLY A 228 11.32 8.05 5.00
CA GLY A 228 12.56 8.73 4.61
C GLY A 228 12.63 8.94 3.10
N ARG A 229 13.61 9.70 2.60
CA ARG A 229 13.75 9.91 1.16
C ARG A 229 15.19 9.81 0.66
N SER A 230 15.35 9.46 -0.61
CA SER A 230 16.62 9.42 -1.30
C SER A 230 16.54 10.04 -2.70
N LYS A 231 17.69 10.40 -3.26
CA LYS A 231 17.82 10.71 -4.69
C LYS A 231 17.93 9.47 -5.57
N TYR A 232 18.20 8.31 -4.98
CA TYR A 232 18.43 7.06 -5.69
C TYR A 232 17.52 5.97 -5.13
N LEU A 233 17.05 5.07 -5.99
CA LEU A 233 16.12 4.00 -5.60
C LEU A 233 16.68 3.10 -4.48
N PHE A 234 17.99 2.86 -4.49
CA PHE A 234 18.68 2.02 -3.50
C PHE A 234 19.27 2.82 -2.32
N GLY A 235 18.84 4.07 -2.15
CA GLY A 235 19.28 4.92 -1.05
C GLY A 235 20.63 5.61 -1.29
N PRO A 236 21.24 6.16 -0.23
CA PRO A 236 20.76 6.12 1.16
C PRO A 236 19.45 6.91 1.32
N TYR A 237 18.50 6.35 2.07
CA TYR A 237 17.30 7.05 2.49
C TYR A 237 17.57 7.78 3.80
N VAL A 238 17.18 9.05 3.87
CA VAL A 238 17.45 9.93 5.01
C VAL A 238 16.20 10.68 5.46
N ASP A 239 16.20 11.14 6.71
CA ASP A 239 15.20 12.04 7.28
C ASP A 239 15.43 13.53 6.87
N LYS A 240 14.73 14.49 7.48
CA LYS A 240 14.92 15.92 7.19
C LYS A 240 16.26 16.49 7.67
N LYS A 241 16.90 15.85 8.65
CA LYS A 241 18.22 16.24 9.18
C LYS A 241 19.36 15.59 8.40
N GLY A 242 19.05 14.64 7.51
CA GLY A 242 20.04 13.90 6.74
C GLY A 242 20.54 12.64 7.45
N GLU A 243 19.89 12.23 8.55
CA GLU A 243 20.23 11.01 9.30
C GLU A 243 19.63 9.79 8.60
N SER A 244 20.34 8.65 8.64
CA SER A 244 20.08 7.51 7.75
C SER A 244 18.98 6.58 8.26
N MET A 245 18.11 6.11 7.36
CA MET A 245 17.20 4.99 7.66
C MET A 245 17.95 3.67 7.91
N LEU A 246 19.21 3.51 7.47
CA LEU A 246 20.03 2.35 7.88
C LEU A 246 20.33 2.37 9.38
N GLU A 247 20.32 3.54 9.98
CA GLU A 247 20.52 3.78 11.42
C GLU A 247 19.19 4.03 12.15
N ASN A 248 18.06 3.69 11.50
CA ASN A 248 16.70 3.83 12.01
C ASN A 248 16.19 5.28 12.18
N HIS A 249 16.77 6.26 11.50
CA HIS A 249 16.26 7.64 11.48
C HIS A 249 15.20 7.84 10.39
N HIS A 250 14.11 8.55 10.71
CA HIS A 250 12.95 8.72 9.82
C HIS A 250 12.06 9.89 10.28
N GLU A 251 11.13 10.28 9.43
CA GLU A 251 10.02 11.17 9.79
C GLU A 251 8.77 10.35 10.11
N VAL A 252 8.01 10.76 11.12
CA VAL A 252 6.67 10.20 11.37
C VAL A 252 5.70 10.78 10.35
N LEU A 253 4.86 9.92 9.76
CA LEU A 253 3.78 10.31 8.85
C LEU A 253 2.41 10.17 9.50
N ILE A 254 2.14 9.03 10.14
CA ILE A 254 0.85 8.72 10.77
C ILE A 254 1.11 8.02 12.11
N ASP A 255 0.75 8.68 13.20
CA ASP A 255 0.77 8.17 14.57
C ASP A 255 -0.65 8.03 15.13
N LYS A 256 -0.79 7.28 16.22
CA LYS A 256 -2.08 7.03 16.88
C LYS A 256 -2.80 8.31 17.32
N ASN A 257 -4.09 8.19 17.56
CA ASN A 257 -4.88 9.14 18.34
C ASN A 257 -5.81 8.41 19.31
N GLU A 258 -6.77 9.14 19.89
CA GLU A 258 -7.73 8.60 20.86
C GLU A 258 -8.70 7.57 20.25
N ALA A 259 -8.93 7.60 18.94
CA ALA A 259 -9.87 6.72 18.25
C ALA A 259 -9.20 5.53 17.58
N PHE A 260 -7.94 5.67 17.15
CA PHE A 260 -7.22 4.65 16.39
C PHE A 260 -5.79 4.49 16.88
N VAL A 261 -5.37 3.25 17.09
CA VAL A 261 -4.00 2.89 17.47
C VAL A 261 -3.36 1.94 16.47
N GLY A 262 -2.03 1.91 16.43
CA GLY A 262 -1.28 1.07 15.50
C GLY A 262 -1.50 1.37 14.01
N PRO A 263 -1.55 2.64 13.54
CA PRO A 263 -1.63 2.92 12.11
C PRO A 263 -0.35 2.50 11.37
N GLY A 264 -0.47 1.60 10.40
CA GLY A 264 0.68 1.18 9.60
C GLY A 264 0.37 0.18 8.50
N HIS A 265 1.45 -0.35 7.93
CA HIS A 265 1.51 -1.13 6.70
C HIS A 265 0.69 -0.46 5.60
N ASN A 266 1.17 0.69 5.13
CA ASN A 266 0.45 1.47 4.15
C ASN A 266 0.51 0.84 2.75
N SER A 267 -0.54 1.04 1.97
CA SER A 267 -0.59 0.73 0.56
C SER A 267 0.29 1.65 -0.25
N GLU A 268 0.35 1.40 -1.55
CA GLU A 268 0.78 2.42 -2.51
C GLU A 268 -0.09 3.68 -2.44
N ILE A 269 0.50 4.82 -2.80
CA ILE A 269 -0.23 6.07 -2.99
C ILE A 269 -1.05 5.98 -4.28
N VAL A 270 -2.35 6.27 -4.16
CA VAL A 270 -3.25 6.43 -5.31
C VAL A 270 -3.67 7.89 -5.47
N THR A 271 -3.69 8.37 -6.71
CA THR A 271 -4.05 9.74 -7.03
C THR A 271 -5.49 9.82 -7.56
N ASP A 272 -6.27 10.78 -7.06
CA ASP A 272 -7.64 11.03 -7.53
C ASP A 272 -7.68 11.87 -8.82
N ASP A 273 -8.87 12.09 -9.39
CA ASP A 273 -9.05 12.79 -10.67
C ASP A 273 -8.89 14.33 -10.55
N LYS A 274 -8.51 14.84 -9.37
CA LYS A 274 -8.03 16.20 -9.15
C LYS A 274 -6.54 16.27 -8.83
N GLY A 275 -5.83 15.15 -8.85
CA GLY A 275 -4.39 15.12 -8.58
C GLY A 275 -4.05 15.12 -7.08
N ALA A 276 -5.00 14.81 -6.20
CA ALA A 276 -4.72 14.63 -4.78
C ALA A 276 -4.26 13.19 -4.52
N ASP A 277 -3.21 13.05 -3.72
CA ASP A 277 -2.64 11.76 -3.33
C ASP A 277 -3.32 11.24 -2.06
N TRP A 278 -3.56 9.94 -2.04
CA TRP A 278 -4.25 9.22 -0.96
C TRP A 278 -3.47 7.97 -0.61
N VAL A 279 -3.52 7.59 0.67
CA VAL A 279 -2.88 6.38 1.17
C VAL A 279 -3.87 5.57 1.99
N PHE A 280 -3.87 4.25 1.77
CA PHE A 280 -4.58 3.31 2.64
C PHE A 280 -3.59 2.68 3.60
N TYR A 281 -4.08 2.28 4.75
CA TYR A 281 -3.30 1.59 5.77
C TYR A 281 -4.28 0.94 6.73
N HIS A 282 -3.79 0.09 7.63
CA HIS A 282 -4.64 -0.47 8.66
C HIS A 282 -4.42 0.22 10.01
N ALA A 283 -5.43 0.19 10.87
CA ALA A 283 -5.32 0.58 12.28
C ALA A 283 -6.26 -0.26 13.14
N VAL A 284 -6.15 -0.18 14.47
CA VAL A 284 -7.10 -0.76 15.41
C VAL A 284 -8.01 0.34 15.96
N SER A 285 -9.32 0.16 15.80
CA SER A 285 -10.30 1.06 16.42
C SER A 285 -10.33 0.88 17.93
N VAL A 286 -10.25 1.98 18.68
CA VAL A 286 -10.35 1.96 20.16
C VAL A 286 -11.77 1.58 20.59
N ALA A 287 -12.78 2.06 19.87
CA ALA A 287 -14.18 1.80 20.17
C ALA A 287 -14.59 0.36 19.82
N ASN A 288 -13.98 -0.24 18.80
CA ASN A 288 -14.22 -1.63 18.39
C ASN A 288 -12.90 -2.34 18.04
N PRO A 289 -12.15 -2.86 19.03
CA PRO A 289 -10.81 -3.43 18.82
C PRO A 289 -10.83 -4.86 18.24
N GLU A 290 -11.74 -5.13 17.30
CA GLU A 290 -11.92 -6.41 16.63
C GLU A 290 -11.14 -6.44 15.31
N GLY A 291 -9.81 -6.47 15.43
CA GLY A 291 -8.89 -6.58 14.30
C GLY A 291 -8.40 -5.25 13.73
N ARG A 292 -7.81 -5.30 12.53
CA ARG A 292 -7.13 -4.17 11.89
C ARG A 292 -7.98 -3.64 10.73
N VAL A 293 -8.69 -2.52 10.94
CA VAL A 293 -9.64 -1.92 10.01
C VAL A 293 -8.94 -1.12 8.90
N LEU A 294 -9.58 -0.95 7.75
CA LEU A 294 -9.02 -0.19 6.63
C LEU A 294 -9.26 1.31 6.81
N MET A 295 -8.18 2.07 6.78
CA MET A 295 -8.15 3.51 6.87
C MET A 295 -7.81 4.12 5.52
N LEU A 296 -8.25 5.36 5.30
CA LEU A 296 -7.92 6.17 4.14
C LEU A 296 -7.61 7.58 4.62
N ASP A 297 -6.47 8.14 4.21
CA ASP A 297 -6.15 9.53 4.45
C ASP A 297 -5.44 10.20 3.28
N ARG A 298 -5.60 11.52 3.20
CA ARG A 298 -4.97 12.33 2.14
C ARG A 298 -3.52 12.60 2.48
N VAL A 299 -2.63 12.38 1.50
CA VAL A 299 -1.22 12.76 1.57
C VAL A 299 -1.03 14.14 0.93
N ASN A 300 -0.61 15.11 1.74
CA ASN A 300 -0.24 16.44 1.28
C ASN A 300 1.28 16.56 1.20
N TRP A 301 1.78 17.37 0.26
CA TRP A 301 3.23 17.55 0.09
C TRP A 301 3.65 18.97 0.51
N LYS A 302 4.35 19.08 1.63
CA LYS A 302 4.83 20.37 2.17
C LYS A 302 6.35 20.42 2.11
N LYS A 303 6.90 21.40 1.40
CA LYS A 303 8.36 21.55 1.23
C LYS A 303 9.06 20.26 0.75
N GLY A 304 8.38 19.49 -0.11
CA GLY A 304 8.89 18.23 -0.65
C GLY A 304 8.87 17.04 0.32
N TRP A 305 8.04 17.06 1.36
CA TRP A 305 7.80 15.92 2.26
C TRP A 305 6.31 15.60 2.35
N PRO A 306 5.93 14.31 2.44
CA PRO A 306 4.54 13.91 2.64
C PRO A 306 4.10 14.23 4.06
N VAL A 307 2.84 14.60 4.22
CA VAL A 307 2.20 14.99 5.48
C VAL A 307 0.73 14.55 5.42
N VAL A 308 0.29 13.82 6.44
CA VAL A 308 -1.13 13.60 6.72
C VAL A 308 -1.60 14.68 7.70
N GLU A 309 -2.85 15.11 7.60
CA GLU A 309 -3.35 16.19 8.47
C GLU A 309 -3.29 15.78 9.95
N GLY A 310 -2.56 16.55 10.76
CA GLY A 310 -2.35 16.25 12.18
C GLY A 310 -1.42 15.06 12.44
N ASP A 311 -0.77 14.51 11.40
CA ASP A 311 0.09 13.33 11.46
C ASP A 311 -0.60 12.13 12.13
N THR A 312 -1.92 11.99 11.94
CA THR A 312 -2.75 10.98 12.62
C THR A 312 -3.96 10.58 11.76
N PRO A 313 -4.61 9.42 11.98
CA PRO A 313 -5.79 9.04 11.22
C PRO A 313 -6.94 10.04 11.35
N SER A 314 -7.56 10.42 10.24
CA SER A 314 -8.76 11.26 10.31
C SER A 314 -9.95 10.44 10.83
N LEU A 315 -10.88 11.10 11.53
CA LEU A 315 -12.21 10.54 11.81
C LEU A 315 -13.13 10.72 10.61
N GLN A 316 -13.06 11.91 10.01
CA GLN A 316 -13.81 12.33 8.84
C GLN A 316 -12.93 13.25 7.98
N ALA A 317 -13.08 13.15 6.67
CA ALA A 317 -12.40 14.04 5.73
C ALA A 317 -13.23 14.22 4.46
N LYS A 318 -12.81 15.16 3.61
CA LYS A 318 -13.38 15.31 2.26
C LYS A 318 -13.09 14.05 1.47
N ALA A 319 -14.09 13.50 0.78
CA ALA A 319 -13.92 12.32 -0.05
C ALA A 319 -13.00 12.59 -1.25
N PRO A 320 -12.31 11.56 -1.76
CA PRO A 320 -11.58 11.64 -3.00
C PRO A 320 -12.46 12.06 -4.17
N VAL A 321 -11.89 12.80 -5.12
CA VAL A 321 -12.66 13.24 -6.29
C VAL A 321 -12.48 12.26 -7.43
N ILE A 322 -13.53 11.49 -7.71
CA ILE A 322 -13.60 10.62 -8.89
C ILE A 322 -14.60 11.19 -9.90
N ARG A 323 -14.15 11.40 -11.13
CA ARG A 323 -14.97 11.76 -12.29
C ARG A 323 -15.46 10.46 -12.92
N HIS A 324 -16.75 10.21 -12.83
CA HIS A 324 -17.37 9.18 -13.65
C HIS A 324 -17.21 9.58 -15.13
N LYS A 325 -16.36 8.85 -15.85
CA LYS A 325 -16.37 8.85 -17.32
C LYS A 325 -17.39 7.83 -17.80
#